data_AF-A0A640KES7-F1
#
_entry.id   AF-A0A640KES7-F1
#
_cell.length_a   1.000
_cell.length_b   1.000
_cell.length_c   1.000
_cell.angle_alpha   90.00
_cell.angle_beta   90.00
_cell.angle_gamma   90.00
#
_symmetry.space_group_name_H-M   'P 1'
#
loop_
_entity.id
_entity.type
_entity.pdbx_description
1 polymer ?
#
loop_
_entity_poly.entity_id
_entity_poly.type
_entity_poly.pdbx_seq_one_letter_code
_entity_poly.pdbx_strand_id
1 'polypeptide(L)'
;MRMYVNGHRFGPQQHMTSNALLLMQPTVVFSRPPHCAPRYSLPVCVCVCVCLSRVKLHCTSPCRVSGAWRADNCRSADREPQLHPASFISQHPHIQVIRVASISAAATCRSACDTPRSSPPTLHTQSSNTCVSVCAPTHQPSMSSADSMFADADKKTKKMFFKDFEGAFDLFNRAGVRYKLDKDYMRAGEAYSRAGDCAVKLGDKAGAGMAFSDAANAYKKIDAGKAKTMVDMAVRLQIENNRLSGAARLLLEFAASLEEQGSGMDAIPYYEQAMQYFNAEDQKAQAQKCMIAIGKICGENDQYDKALMYYERIANEMLGGPLKFQAQDYFLRAMLCRYAMVNNDNRFERSEECHDALQQYMSADIYLKNTREAEFLQLILEAVTDNDMEKFELGVSLLQDIRKLDDWKTHVLLVVKHNMESLT
;
A
#
# COMPACT_ATOMS: atom_id res chain seq x y z
N MET A 1 20.04 16.80 -62.41
CA MET A 1 19.03 17.78 -62.91
C MET A 1 17.93 17.87 -61.84
N ARG A 2 17.96 18.78 -60.85
CA ARG A 2 17.51 20.21 -60.84
C ARG A 2 16.18 20.39 -61.57
N MET A 3 15.07 20.89 -60.98
CA MET A 3 14.86 22.11 -60.15
C MET A 3 13.79 21.86 -59.05
N TYR A 4 13.91 22.31 -57.79
CA TYR A 4 13.60 23.66 -57.21
C TYR A 4 12.17 24.16 -57.50
N VAL A 5 11.35 24.55 -56.51
CA VAL A 5 11.36 25.89 -55.86
C VAL A 5 10.53 25.93 -54.54
N ASN A 6 11.15 26.52 -53.49
CA ASN A 6 10.72 27.36 -52.33
C ASN A 6 9.46 27.03 -51.48
N GLY A 7 9.43 27.15 -50.14
CA GLY A 7 10.35 27.74 -49.15
C GLY A 7 9.83 29.05 -48.52
N HIS A 8 9.80 29.10 -47.16
CA HIS A 8 9.72 30.25 -46.20
C HIS A 8 8.45 30.32 -45.31
N ARG A 9 8.47 30.80 -44.05
CA ARG A 9 9.33 30.72 -42.83
C ARG A 9 8.63 31.63 -41.77
N PHE A 10 8.55 31.14 -40.52
CA PHE A 10 8.64 31.84 -39.21
C PHE A 10 7.88 33.15 -38.84
N GLY A 11 7.02 33.04 -37.80
CA GLY A 11 6.89 33.89 -36.56
C GLY A 11 6.45 35.37 -36.66
N PRO A 12 6.14 36.09 -35.55
CA PRO A 12 6.25 35.74 -34.11
C PRO A 12 5.04 36.15 -33.20
N GLN A 13 5.20 35.89 -31.90
CA GLN A 13 4.39 36.24 -30.71
C GLN A 13 3.91 37.70 -30.62
N GLN A 14 2.77 37.97 -29.94
CA GLN A 14 2.61 39.07 -28.95
C GLN A 14 1.54 38.79 -27.87
N HIS A 15 1.88 39.22 -26.66
CA HIS A 15 1.08 39.37 -25.42
C HIS A 15 -0.01 40.46 -25.54
N MET A 16 -1.09 40.38 -24.73
CA MET A 16 -1.54 41.41 -23.76
C MET A 16 -2.93 41.09 -23.16
N THR A 17 -3.00 40.90 -21.81
CA THR A 17 -3.78 41.68 -20.79
C THR A 17 -5.29 41.44 -20.74
N SER A 18 -5.81 40.76 -19.71
CA SER A 18 -6.30 41.25 -18.38
C SER A 18 -7.77 41.70 -18.34
N ASN A 19 -8.51 41.01 -17.44
CA ASN A 19 -9.55 41.47 -16.49
C ASN A 19 -10.89 40.72 -16.62
N ALA A 20 -11.27 39.97 -15.57
CA ALA A 20 -12.17 40.44 -14.52
C ALA A 20 -12.75 39.30 -13.66
N LEU A 21 -12.76 39.54 -12.34
CA LEU A 21 -13.76 39.16 -11.33
C LEU A 21 -14.09 37.67 -11.08
N LEU A 22 -13.67 37.16 -9.91
CA LEU A 22 -14.55 36.96 -8.73
C LEU A 22 -13.76 36.28 -7.59
N LEU A 23 -13.47 37.05 -6.54
CA LEU A 23 -13.01 36.56 -5.25
C LEU A 23 -14.24 36.27 -4.39
N MET A 24 -14.46 35.01 -4.01
CA MET A 24 -15.36 34.65 -2.92
C MET A 24 -14.52 34.11 -1.76
N GLN A 25 -14.43 34.91 -0.70
CA GLN A 25 -14.00 34.47 0.63
C GLN A 25 -15.23 33.96 1.39
N PRO A 26 -15.14 32.87 2.18
CA PRO A 26 -16.12 32.61 3.21
C PRO A 26 -15.72 33.31 4.52
N THR A 27 -16.51 34.31 4.88
CA THR A 27 -16.56 34.91 6.21
C THR A 27 -17.05 33.92 7.25
N VAL A 28 -16.27 33.78 8.33
CA VAL A 28 -16.62 33.05 9.55
C VAL A 28 -17.69 33.82 10.31
N VAL A 29 -18.88 33.24 10.45
CA VAL A 29 -19.95 33.77 11.30
C VAL A 29 -20.01 32.96 12.60
N PHE A 30 -19.60 33.60 13.70
CA PHE A 30 -19.80 33.13 15.06
C PHE A 30 -21.28 33.20 15.45
N SER A 31 -21.83 32.11 15.97
CA SER A 31 -23.07 32.12 16.74
C SER A 31 -22.90 31.33 18.05
N ARG A 32 -23.04 32.03 19.18
CA ARG A 32 -23.27 31.47 20.53
C ARG A 32 -24.77 31.34 20.75
N PRO A 33 -25.25 30.36 21.54
CA PRO A 33 -25.91 30.72 22.82
C PRO A 33 -25.65 29.64 23.94
N PRO A 34 -26.35 29.63 25.10
CA PRO A 34 -25.88 30.19 26.36
C PRO A 34 -25.64 29.15 27.49
N HIS A 35 -25.21 29.68 28.63
CA HIS A 35 -24.66 29.04 29.83
C HIS A 35 -25.64 28.29 30.79
N CYS A 36 -25.06 27.29 31.49
CA CYS A 36 -25.32 26.77 32.86
C CYS A 36 -26.58 25.90 33.12
N ALA A 37 -26.62 24.81 33.92
CA ALA A 37 -25.73 23.88 34.66
C ALA A 37 -26.68 22.86 35.40
N PRO A 38 -26.28 21.99 36.35
CA PRO A 38 -25.36 20.83 36.33
C PRO A 38 -26.06 19.49 36.74
N ARG A 39 -25.38 18.33 36.61
CA ARG A 39 -25.24 17.24 37.64
C ARG A 39 -24.68 15.91 37.06
N TYR A 40 -23.69 15.39 37.80
CA TYR A 40 -23.19 14.01 37.98
C TYR A 40 -23.70 12.86 37.08
N SER A 41 -22.77 12.16 36.40
CA SER A 41 -22.48 10.72 36.62
C SER A 41 -21.53 10.13 35.56
N LEU A 42 -20.41 9.56 36.03
CA LEU A 42 -19.64 8.39 35.53
C LEU A 42 -19.37 8.22 34.00
N PRO A 43 -18.10 8.01 33.57
CA PRO A 43 -17.81 7.65 32.19
C PRO A 43 -18.04 6.15 31.96
N VAL A 44 -18.99 5.81 31.09
CA VAL A 44 -19.06 4.50 30.43
C VAL A 44 -18.25 4.63 29.13
N CYS A 45 -17.07 4.03 29.10
CA CYS A 45 -16.29 3.84 27.88
C CYS A 45 -17.03 2.83 26.98
N VAL A 46 -17.59 3.30 25.87
CA VAL A 46 -18.02 2.44 24.77
C VAL A 46 -16.81 2.19 23.88
N CYS A 47 -16.12 1.07 24.10
CA CYS A 47 -15.12 0.55 23.16
C CYS A 47 -15.85 -0.13 22.00
N VAL A 48 -15.76 0.45 20.81
CA VAL A 48 -16.10 -0.22 19.55
C VAL A 48 -14.95 -1.18 19.22
N CYS A 49 -15.14 -2.48 19.45
CA CYS A 49 -14.24 -3.51 18.97
C CYS A 49 -14.55 -3.84 17.51
N VAL A 50 -13.71 -3.36 16.59
CA VAL A 50 -13.62 -3.91 15.23
C VAL A 50 -12.69 -5.12 15.29
N CYS A 51 -13.24 -6.34 15.20
CA CYS A 51 -12.47 -7.56 15.04
C CYS A 51 -12.00 -7.69 13.57
N LEU A 52 -10.75 -7.32 13.29
CA LEU A 52 -10.05 -7.74 12.07
C LEU A 52 -9.12 -8.90 12.42
N SER A 53 -9.58 -10.11 12.13
CA SER A 53 -8.74 -11.32 12.13
C SER A 53 -7.92 -11.37 10.84
N ARG A 54 -6.59 -11.28 10.95
CA ARG A 54 -5.60 -11.97 10.08
C ARG A 54 -4.18 -11.60 10.53
N VAL A 55 -3.60 -12.42 11.41
CA VAL A 55 -2.14 -12.42 11.63
C VAL A 55 -1.58 -13.66 10.94
N LYS A 56 -0.92 -13.45 9.79
CA LYS A 56 0.05 -14.38 9.21
C LYS A 56 1.39 -14.11 9.91
N LEU A 57 1.82 -15.00 10.79
CA LEU A 57 3.19 -15.01 11.29
C LEU A 57 4.08 -15.70 10.24
N HIS A 58 4.94 -14.92 9.58
CA HIS A 58 6.13 -15.43 8.93
C HIS A 58 7.27 -15.42 9.94
N CYS A 59 7.73 -16.60 10.35
CA CYS A 59 9.00 -16.77 11.06
C CYS A 59 10.14 -16.84 10.05
N THR A 60 11.04 -15.88 10.07
CA THR A 60 12.32 -15.94 9.36
C THR A 60 13.46 -15.55 10.30
N SER A 61 14.23 -16.54 10.76
CA SER A 61 15.71 -16.59 10.83
C SER A 61 16.23 -17.60 11.88
N PRO A 62 17.45 -18.15 11.69
CA PRO A 62 17.80 -19.51 12.13
C PRO A 62 18.64 -19.54 13.40
N CYS A 63 18.36 -20.49 14.30
CA CYS A 63 19.28 -20.86 15.38
C CYS A 63 20.21 -21.98 14.92
N ARG A 64 21.52 -21.69 14.87
CA ARG A 64 22.59 -22.70 14.81
C ARG A 64 22.56 -23.50 16.11
N VAL A 65 22.43 -24.83 16.01
CA VAL A 65 22.95 -25.75 17.02
C VAL A 65 23.70 -26.86 16.29
N SER A 66 24.98 -26.95 16.64
CA SER A 66 25.93 -28.00 16.31
C SER A 66 25.55 -29.32 16.98
N GLY A 67 25.62 -30.44 16.25
CA GLY A 67 25.62 -31.77 16.86
C GLY A 67 25.07 -32.85 15.96
N ALA A 68 25.98 -33.66 15.41
CA ALA A 68 25.73 -34.76 14.50
C ALA A 68 24.87 -35.88 15.10
N TRP A 69 23.98 -36.48 14.28
CA TRP A 69 23.76 -37.93 14.17
C TRP A 69 23.17 -38.24 12.79
N ARG A 70 23.78 -39.20 12.09
CA ARG A 70 23.27 -39.81 10.84
C ARG A 70 22.20 -40.85 11.18
N ALA A 71 21.18 -40.99 10.33
CA ALA A 71 20.71 -42.27 9.81
C ALA A 71 19.70 -42.06 8.69
N ASP A 72 19.97 -42.71 7.56
CA ASP A 72 19.17 -42.82 6.35
C ASP A 72 17.88 -43.64 6.53
N ASN A 73 17.01 -43.52 5.53
CA ASN A 73 15.89 -44.40 5.14
C ASN A 73 14.59 -44.35 5.97
N CYS A 74 13.52 -43.87 5.32
CA CYS A 74 12.31 -44.69 5.11
C CYS A 74 11.39 -44.08 4.03
N ARG A 75 11.02 -44.93 3.07
CA ARG A 75 10.08 -44.66 1.96
C ARG A 75 8.63 -44.77 2.41
N SER A 76 7.76 -44.06 1.67
CA SER A 76 6.41 -44.42 1.20
C SER A 76 5.38 -45.00 2.20
N ALA A 77 4.25 -44.32 2.33
CA ALA A 77 2.94 -44.97 2.34
C ALA A 77 1.83 -43.97 1.97
N ASP A 78 1.20 -44.22 0.83
CA ASP A 78 -0.09 -43.68 0.41
C ASP A 78 -1.21 -44.03 1.40
N ARG A 79 -2.22 -43.16 1.52
CA ARG A 79 -3.67 -43.50 1.56
C ARG A 79 -4.55 -42.26 1.70
N GLU A 80 -5.32 -41.98 0.66
CA GLU A 80 -6.58 -41.22 0.71
C GLU A 80 -7.67 -42.01 1.47
N PRO A 81 -8.70 -41.31 1.98
CA PRO A 81 -10.04 -41.88 2.07
C PRO A 81 -11.06 -41.06 1.27
N GLN A 82 -11.75 -41.75 0.35
CA GLN A 82 -12.99 -41.33 -0.29
C GLN A 82 -14.19 -41.51 0.66
N LEU A 83 -15.19 -40.64 0.55
CA LEU A 83 -16.55 -40.86 1.07
C LEU A 83 -17.57 -40.22 0.12
N HIS A 84 -18.45 -41.06 -0.43
CA HIS A 84 -19.64 -40.71 -1.21
C HIS A 84 -20.90 -40.56 -0.32
N PRO A 85 -21.97 -39.92 -0.82
CA PRO A 85 -23.01 -39.28 -0.01
C PRO A 85 -24.22 -40.17 0.26
N ALA A 86 -24.96 -39.86 1.33
CA ALA A 86 -26.31 -40.38 1.57
C ALA A 86 -27.29 -39.21 1.76
N SER A 87 -28.36 -39.27 0.98
CA SER A 87 -29.51 -38.38 0.93
C SER A 87 -30.52 -38.68 2.04
N PHE A 88 -31.12 -37.64 2.63
CA PHE A 88 -32.44 -37.74 3.26
C PHE A 88 -33.21 -36.42 3.11
N ILE A 89 -34.44 -36.54 2.61
CA ILE A 89 -35.46 -35.50 2.43
C ILE A 89 -36.23 -35.36 3.75
N SER A 90 -36.61 -34.14 4.15
CA SER A 90 -37.99 -33.75 4.55
C SER A 90 -38.09 -32.67 5.64
N GLN A 91 -38.70 -31.54 5.25
CA GLN A 91 -39.66 -30.70 5.99
C GLN A 91 -39.21 -29.75 7.14
N HIS A 92 -39.32 -28.44 6.85
CA HIS A 92 -39.55 -27.31 7.78
C HIS A 92 -41.01 -27.31 8.32
N PRO A 93 -41.46 -26.45 9.30
CA PRO A 93 -40.84 -25.23 9.85
C PRO A 93 -40.97 -24.97 11.39
N HIS A 94 -40.35 -23.84 11.80
CA HIS A 94 -40.57 -22.99 12.99
C HIS A 94 -39.80 -23.20 14.32
N ILE A 95 -38.81 -22.30 14.49
CA ILE A 95 -38.50 -21.43 15.64
C ILE A 95 -38.49 -22.07 17.04
N GLN A 96 -37.27 -22.26 17.59
CA GLN A 96 -37.01 -21.99 19.02
C GLN A 96 -35.65 -21.33 19.24
N VAL A 97 -35.71 -20.32 20.11
CA VAL A 97 -34.64 -19.47 20.64
C VAL A 97 -33.68 -20.28 21.50
N ILE A 98 -32.36 -20.22 21.22
CA ILE A 98 -31.33 -20.67 22.16
C ILE A 98 -30.29 -19.56 22.34
N ARG A 99 -30.18 -19.10 23.59
CA ARG A 99 -29.22 -18.13 24.11
C ARG A 99 -27.78 -18.63 23.92
N VAL A 100 -26.92 -17.78 23.37
CA VAL A 100 -25.45 -17.98 23.38
C VAL A 100 -24.89 -17.40 24.68
N ALA A 101 -24.32 -18.26 25.52
CA ALA A 101 -23.57 -17.87 26.71
C ALA A 101 -22.14 -17.48 26.32
N SER A 102 -21.75 -16.27 26.71
CA SER A 102 -20.42 -15.69 26.57
C SER A 102 -19.42 -16.30 27.55
N ILE A 103 -18.33 -16.88 27.04
CA ILE A 103 -17.16 -17.27 27.84
C ILE A 103 -16.16 -16.10 27.82
N SER A 104 -15.97 -15.48 28.99
CA SER A 104 -14.91 -14.50 29.26
C SER A 104 -13.76 -15.21 29.97
N ALA A 105 -12.56 -15.19 29.38
CA ALA A 105 -11.34 -15.69 30.01
C ALA A 105 -10.52 -14.49 30.52
N ALA A 106 -10.64 -14.21 31.81
CA ALA A 106 -9.75 -13.33 32.54
C ALA A 106 -8.60 -14.16 33.14
N ALA A 107 -7.37 -13.93 32.69
CA ALA A 107 -6.18 -14.46 33.33
C ALA A 107 -5.70 -13.46 34.38
N THR A 108 -5.79 -13.82 35.65
CA THR A 108 -5.15 -13.09 36.75
C THR A 108 -4.27 -14.06 37.51
N CYS A 109 -2.98 -13.75 37.57
CA CYS A 109 -1.99 -14.43 38.39
C CYS A 109 -2.37 -14.36 39.88
N ARG A 110 -2.37 -15.50 40.58
CA ARG A 110 -2.10 -15.55 42.03
C ARG A 110 -1.32 -16.81 42.38
N SER A 111 -0.29 -16.57 43.16
CA SER A 111 0.52 -17.50 43.94
C SER A 111 -0.30 -18.29 44.96
N ALA A 112 0.04 -19.57 45.17
CA ALA A 112 -0.01 -20.19 46.49
C ALA A 112 0.85 -21.47 46.50
N CYS A 113 1.69 -21.56 47.53
CA CYS A 113 2.45 -22.73 47.95
C CYS A 113 1.51 -23.86 48.36
N ASP A 114 1.92 -25.12 48.14
CA ASP A 114 1.66 -26.19 49.11
C ASP A 114 2.62 -27.37 48.92
N THR A 115 3.20 -27.80 50.04
CA THR A 115 4.10 -28.95 50.23
C THR A 115 3.32 -30.28 50.22
N PRO A 116 4.02 -31.44 50.15
CA PRO A 116 4.00 -32.27 51.36
C PRO A 116 5.35 -32.92 51.74
N ARG A 117 5.41 -33.21 53.06
CA ARG A 117 6.47 -33.88 53.83
C ARG A 117 6.63 -35.38 53.50
N SER A 118 7.86 -35.87 53.59
CA SER A 118 8.21 -37.10 54.34
C SER A 118 9.72 -37.15 54.66
N SER A 119 10.03 -37.60 55.87
CA SER A 119 11.29 -37.43 56.63
C SER A 119 12.32 -38.60 56.45
N PRO A 120 13.42 -38.74 57.25
CA PRO A 120 14.85 -38.81 56.83
C PRO A 120 15.49 -40.22 57.15
N PRO A 121 16.81 -40.51 57.38
CA PRO A 121 18.07 -39.71 57.60
C PRO A 121 19.28 -40.21 56.71
N THR A 122 20.52 -39.66 56.67
CA THR A 122 21.58 -39.43 57.68
C THR A 122 22.81 -38.65 57.10
N LEU A 123 23.36 -37.74 57.92
CA LEU A 123 24.78 -37.36 58.19
C LEU A 123 25.84 -36.90 57.15
N HIS A 124 26.54 -35.82 57.57
CA HIS A 124 27.84 -35.23 57.16
C HIS A 124 27.86 -34.47 55.81
N THR A 125 28.42 -33.27 55.64
CA THR A 125 29.44 -32.49 56.35
C THR A 125 29.36 -31.01 55.91
N GLN A 126 29.95 -30.12 56.71
CA GLN A 126 30.03 -28.66 56.54
C GLN A 126 30.67 -28.22 55.21
N SER A 127 30.13 -27.15 54.60
CA SER A 127 30.94 -26.00 54.15
C SER A 127 30.03 -24.85 53.70
N SER A 128 30.10 -23.75 54.42
CA SER A 128 29.59 -22.43 54.04
C SER A 128 30.23 -21.95 52.75
N ASN A 129 29.44 -21.61 51.74
CA ASN A 129 29.86 -20.75 50.65
C ASN A 129 28.75 -19.75 50.32
N THR A 130 28.96 -18.52 50.78
CA THR A 130 28.31 -17.29 50.34
C THR A 130 28.40 -17.15 48.82
N CYS A 131 27.26 -17.21 48.13
CA CYS A 131 27.16 -16.78 46.74
C CYS A 131 27.27 -15.25 46.67
N VAL A 132 28.45 -14.75 46.29
CA VAL A 132 28.62 -13.39 45.79
C VAL A 132 27.91 -13.32 44.45
N SER A 133 26.84 -12.53 44.39
CA SER A 133 26.20 -12.14 43.13
C SER A 133 27.20 -11.23 42.40
N VAL A 134 27.90 -11.78 41.41
CA VAL A 134 28.62 -11.00 40.40
C VAL A 134 27.57 -10.55 39.39
N CYS A 135 26.86 -9.47 39.71
CA CYS A 135 26.20 -8.68 38.67
C CYS A 135 27.31 -7.93 37.92
N ALA A 136 27.84 -8.56 36.87
CA ALA A 136 28.65 -7.85 35.89
C ALA A 136 27.74 -6.79 35.24
N PRO A 137 28.07 -5.49 35.31
CA PRO A 137 27.36 -4.51 34.51
C PRO A 137 27.68 -4.84 33.05
N THR A 138 26.66 -5.15 32.26
CA THR A 138 26.76 -5.00 30.81
C THR A 138 27.05 -3.53 30.56
N HIS A 139 28.34 -3.22 30.40
CA HIS A 139 28.80 -1.93 29.95
C HIS A 139 28.29 -1.79 28.50
N GLN A 140 27.05 -1.32 28.34
CA GLN A 140 26.70 -0.61 27.13
C GLN A 140 27.71 0.53 27.07
N PRO A 141 28.58 0.61 26.04
CA PRO A 141 29.42 1.80 25.90
C PRO A 141 28.48 2.99 25.96
N SER A 142 28.81 4.02 26.75
CA SER A 142 27.94 5.18 26.94
C SER A 142 27.69 5.83 25.57
N MET A 143 26.65 5.36 24.89
CA MET A 143 26.29 5.82 23.55
C MET A 143 25.81 7.24 23.77
N SER A 144 26.59 8.21 23.28
CA SER A 144 26.21 9.61 23.35
C SER A 144 24.79 9.77 22.82
N SER A 145 23.95 10.50 23.58
CA SER A 145 22.54 10.69 23.23
C SER A 145 22.41 11.26 21.82
N ALA A 146 21.36 10.87 21.08
CA ALA A 146 21.10 11.37 19.73
C ALA A 146 21.14 12.92 19.67
N ASP A 147 20.60 13.58 20.70
CA ASP A 147 20.63 15.03 20.84
C ASP A 147 22.04 15.60 20.98
N SER A 148 22.92 14.90 21.70
CA SER A 148 24.33 15.32 21.81
C SER A 148 25.08 15.18 20.49
N MET A 149 24.83 14.11 19.74
CA MET A 149 25.40 13.91 18.41
C MET A 149 24.93 14.99 17.43
N PHE A 150 23.63 15.30 17.44
CA PHE A 150 23.04 16.34 16.60
C PHE A 150 23.61 17.73 16.94
N ALA A 151 23.68 18.07 18.23
CA ALA A 151 24.23 19.35 18.67
C ALA A 151 25.72 19.51 18.31
N ASP A 152 26.51 18.44 18.44
CA ASP A 152 27.93 18.46 18.07
C ASP A 152 28.13 18.54 16.55
N ALA A 153 27.28 17.89 15.76
CA ALA A 153 27.25 18.04 14.31
C ALA A 153 26.93 19.49 13.91
N ASP A 154 25.90 20.09 14.51
CA ASP A 154 25.49 21.46 14.22
C ASP A 154 26.61 22.47 14.57
N LYS A 155 27.29 22.29 15.71
CA LYS A 155 28.48 23.09 16.05
C LYS A 155 29.57 23.00 14.97
N LYS A 156 29.85 21.80 14.44
CA LYS A 156 30.86 21.60 13.37
C LYS A 156 30.50 22.35 12.08
N THR A 157 29.22 22.46 11.74
CA THR A 157 28.77 23.21 10.56
C THR A 157 28.81 24.73 10.73
N LYS A 158 28.73 25.23 11.98
CA LYS A 158 28.62 26.66 12.32
C LYS A 158 29.93 27.34 12.71
N LYS A 159 31.06 26.62 12.73
CA LYS A 159 32.39 27.22 13.01
C LYS A 159 32.74 28.33 12.00
N MET A 160 33.35 29.41 12.49
CA MET A 160 33.71 30.59 11.69
C MET A 160 34.90 30.36 10.74
N PHE A 161 35.94 29.66 11.19
CA PHE A 161 37.20 29.57 10.44
C PHE A 161 37.46 28.21 9.77
N PHE A 162 36.84 27.12 10.25
CA PHE A 162 37.00 25.78 9.68
C PHE A 162 35.72 24.97 9.89
N LYS A 163 34.85 24.96 8.87
CA LYS A 163 33.63 24.15 8.86
C LYS A 163 33.99 22.72 8.50
N ASP A 164 33.65 21.79 9.37
CA ASP A 164 33.90 20.36 9.19
C ASP A 164 32.60 19.69 8.75
N PHE A 165 32.34 19.71 7.44
CA PHE A 165 31.11 19.14 6.87
C PHE A 165 31.13 17.61 6.84
N GLU A 166 32.31 16.99 6.71
CA GLU A 166 32.47 15.53 6.71
C GLU A 166 32.18 14.96 8.09
N GLY A 167 32.82 15.51 9.13
CA GLY A 167 32.52 15.11 10.51
C GLY A 167 31.10 15.46 10.96
N ALA A 168 30.49 16.50 10.41
CA ALA A 168 29.08 16.82 10.66
C ALA A 168 28.14 15.82 9.98
N PHE A 169 28.40 15.44 8.73
CA PHE A 169 27.64 14.44 7.97
C PHE A 169 27.53 13.12 8.74
N ASP A 170 28.67 12.59 9.21
CA ASP A 170 28.70 11.33 9.96
C ASP A 170 27.93 11.41 11.27
N LEU A 171 28.06 12.51 12.01
CA LEU A 171 27.34 12.70 13.27
C LEU A 171 25.84 12.85 13.06
N PHE A 172 25.41 13.60 12.04
CA PHE A 172 24.00 13.72 11.68
C PHE A 172 23.40 12.38 11.26
N ASN A 173 24.09 11.58 10.45
CA ASN A 173 23.62 10.24 10.08
C ASN A 173 23.50 9.33 11.30
N ARG A 174 24.49 9.33 12.19
CA ARG A 174 24.45 8.54 13.43
C ARG A 174 23.30 8.99 14.34
N ALA A 175 23.06 10.30 14.47
CA ALA A 175 21.93 10.84 15.21
C ALA A 175 20.59 10.42 14.57
N GLY A 176 20.47 10.51 13.24
CA GLY A 176 19.29 10.09 12.49
C GLY A 176 18.93 8.62 12.71
N VAL A 177 19.94 7.73 12.69
CA VAL A 177 19.74 6.30 12.99
C VAL A 177 19.20 6.12 14.41
N ARG A 178 19.70 6.87 15.40
CA ARG A 178 19.20 6.80 16.79
C ARG A 178 17.80 7.31 16.94
N TYR A 179 17.49 8.50 16.42
CA TYR A 179 16.13 9.02 16.44
C TYR A 179 15.14 8.05 15.78
N LYS A 180 15.55 7.38 14.69
CA LYS A 180 14.73 6.36 14.03
C LYS A 180 14.50 5.12 14.91
N LEU A 181 15.50 4.68 15.68
CA LEU A 181 15.36 3.60 16.66
C LEU A 181 14.43 3.99 17.82
N ASP A 182 14.51 5.25 18.25
CA ASP A 182 13.65 5.83 19.29
C ASP A 182 12.24 6.18 18.78
N LYS A 183 11.96 5.92 17.48
CA LYS A 183 10.71 6.24 16.76
C LYS A 183 10.38 7.73 16.71
N ASP A 184 11.35 8.60 16.98
CA ASP A 184 11.25 10.03 16.74
C ASP A 184 11.56 10.33 15.26
N TYR A 185 10.60 10.04 14.38
CA TYR A 185 10.84 10.19 12.94
C TYR A 185 10.96 11.66 12.51
N MET A 186 10.49 12.61 13.32
CA MET A 186 10.58 14.03 13.02
C MET A 186 12.03 14.50 13.17
N ARG A 187 12.66 14.20 14.31
CA ARG A 187 14.09 14.49 14.52
C ARG A 187 14.99 13.63 13.65
N ALA A 188 14.62 12.38 13.35
CA ALA A 188 15.35 11.56 12.41
C ALA A 188 15.38 12.18 11.01
N GLY A 189 14.23 12.62 10.51
CA GLY A 189 14.12 13.31 9.24
C GLY A 189 14.98 14.57 9.20
N GLU A 190 14.96 15.38 10.27
CA GLU A 190 15.78 16.59 10.34
C GLU A 190 17.28 16.27 10.31
N ALA A 191 17.72 15.28 11.09
CA ALA A 191 19.11 14.85 11.11
C ALA A 191 19.58 14.38 9.73
N TYR A 192 18.79 13.56 9.05
CA TYR A 192 19.13 13.12 7.69
C TYR A 192 19.09 14.26 6.66
N SER A 193 18.16 15.21 6.77
CA SER A 193 18.15 16.41 5.92
C SER A 193 19.44 17.23 6.10
N ARG A 194 19.87 17.43 7.35
CA ARG A 194 21.12 18.14 7.66
C ARG A 194 22.36 17.37 7.17
N ALA A 195 22.35 16.05 7.24
CA ALA A 195 23.38 15.22 6.62
C ALA A 195 23.40 15.44 5.10
N GLY A 196 22.25 15.39 4.42
CA GLY A 196 22.13 15.68 3.00
C GLY A 196 22.72 17.05 2.62
N ASP A 197 22.39 18.10 3.37
CA ASP A 197 22.95 19.44 3.18
C ASP A 197 24.48 19.48 3.31
N CYS A 198 25.06 18.70 4.23
CA CYS A 198 26.50 18.59 4.38
C CYS A 198 27.14 17.88 3.20
N ALA A 199 26.56 16.76 2.75
CA ALA A 199 27.04 16.00 1.60
C ALA A 199 27.00 16.82 0.30
N VAL A 200 25.95 17.63 0.08
CA VAL A 200 25.88 18.57 -1.05
C VAL A 200 27.05 19.56 -1.02
N LYS A 201 27.40 20.10 0.16
CA LYS A 201 28.53 21.04 0.30
C LYS A 201 29.89 20.38 0.08
N LEU A 202 30.00 19.09 0.37
CA LEU A 202 31.19 18.28 0.08
C LEU A 202 31.30 17.87 -1.39
N GLY A 203 30.24 18.07 -2.18
CA GLY A 203 30.16 17.58 -3.57
C GLY A 203 29.85 16.08 -3.67
N ASP A 204 29.55 15.41 -2.56
CA ASP A 204 29.14 14.00 -2.56
C ASP A 204 27.66 13.85 -2.92
N LYS A 205 27.38 13.81 -4.22
CA LYS A 205 26.02 13.63 -4.75
C LYS A 205 25.38 12.30 -4.33
N ALA A 206 26.19 11.24 -4.21
CA ALA A 206 25.69 9.91 -3.89
C ALA A 206 25.29 9.84 -2.40
N GLY A 207 26.15 10.34 -1.50
CA GLY A 207 25.85 10.46 -0.08
C GLY A 207 24.67 11.41 0.19
N ALA A 208 24.59 12.53 -0.53
CA ALA A 208 23.46 13.44 -0.44
C ALA A 208 22.14 12.76 -0.85
N GLY A 209 22.12 12.06 -1.99
CA GLY A 209 20.94 11.35 -2.46
C GLY A 209 20.46 10.28 -1.47
N MET A 210 21.40 9.55 -0.85
CA MET A 210 21.09 8.56 0.19
C MET A 210 20.50 9.22 1.44
N ALA A 211 21.14 10.27 1.95
CA ALA A 211 20.69 10.98 3.15
C ALA A 211 19.28 11.60 2.96
N PHE A 212 19.01 12.23 1.81
CA PHE A 212 17.66 12.74 1.52
C PHE A 212 16.63 11.62 1.35
N SER A 213 17.01 10.46 0.80
CA SER A 213 16.13 9.29 0.74
C SER A 213 15.78 8.76 2.13
N ASP A 214 16.75 8.73 3.06
CA ASP A 214 16.52 8.36 4.46
C ASP A 214 15.65 9.39 5.19
N ALA A 215 15.85 10.68 4.92
CA ALA A 215 15.00 11.76 5.43
C ALA A 215 13.55 11.60 4.96
N ALA A 216 13.34 11.37 3.67
CA ALA A 216 12.02 11.10 3.09
C ALA A 216 11.34 9.90 3.76
N ASN A 217 12.10 8.81 3.97
CA ASN A 217 11.60 7.61 4.63
C ASN A 217 11.23 7.82 6.11
N ALA A 218 11.89 8.76 6.80
CA ALA A 218 11.50 9.16 8.14
C ALA A 218 10.24 10.05 8.10
N TYR A 219 10.22 11.07 7.24
CA TYR A 219 9.10 12.01 7.16
C TYR A 219 7.81 11.40 6.64
N LYS A 220 7.83 10.42 5.74
CA LYS A 220 6.60 9.85 5.17
C LYS A 220 5.62 9.28 6.20
N LYS A 221 6.09 9.00 7.43
CA LYS A 221 5.26 8.52 8.55
C LYS A 221 4.58 9.63 9.36
N ILE A 222 5.02 10.88 9.21
CA ILE A 222 4.59 12.01 10.05
C ILE A 222 4.07 13.17 9.21
N ASP A 223 4.77 13.49 8.11
CA ASP A 223 4.55 14.69 7.32
C ASP A 223 4.88 14.40 5.84
N ALA A 224 3.83 14.18 5.05
CA ALA A 224 3.94 13.93 3.62
C ALA A 224 4.53 15.11 2.85
N GLY A 225 4.34 16.35 3.31
CA GLY A 225 4.88 17.55 2.67
C GLY A 225 6.40 17.67 2.82
N LYS A 226 6.92 17.39 4.01
CA LYS A 226 8.38 17.28 4.22
C LYS A 226 8.97 16.10 3.47
N ALA A 227 8.27 14.96 3.47
CA ALA A 227 8.69 13.78 2.71
C ALA A 227 8.82 14.10 1.22
N LYS A 228 7.82 14.75 0.61
CA LYS A 228 7.84 15.20 -0.78
C LYS A 228 9.09 16.04 -1.08
N THR A 229 9.36 17.03 -0.24
CA THR A 229 10.52 17.92 -0.45
C THR A 229 11.82 17.14 -0.48
N MET A 230 11.98 16.17 0.43
CA MET A 230 13.18 15.31 0.48
C MET A 230 13.25 14.35 -0.72
N VAL A 231 12.11 13.78 -1.15
CA VAL A 231 12.05 12.94 -2.36
C VAL A 231 12.45 13.74 -3.60
N ASP A 232 11.93 14.95 -3.78
CA ASP A 232 12.27 15.81 -4.92
C ASP A 232 13.77 16.11 -4.98
N MET A 233 14.40 16.38 -3.83
CA MET A 233 15.85 16.57 -3.74
C MET A 233 16.62 15.30 -4.08
N ALA A 234 16.21 14.15 -3.52
CA ALA A 234 16.86 12.86 -3.78
C ALA A 234 16.73 12.45 -5.26
N VAL A 235 15.56 12.63 -5.87
CA VAL A 235 15.30 12.35 -7.30
C VAL A 235 16.20 13.20 -8.19
N ARG A 236 16.30 14.51 -7.94
CA ARG A 236 17.19 15.39 -8.70
C ARG A 236 18.65 14.92 -8.64
N LEU A 237 19.14 14.56 -7.46
CA LEU A 237 20.50 14.06 -7.29
C LEU A 237 20.75 12.73 -7.99
N GLN A 238 19.77 11.81 -7.99
CA GLN A 238 19.87 10.55 -8.74
C GLN A 238 19.92 10.79 -10.25
N ILE A 239 19.10 11.72 -10.77
CA ILE A 239 19.12 12.09 -12.20
C ILE A 239 20.47 12.72 -12.57
N GLU A 240 20.98 13.65 -11.74
CA GLU A 240 22.31 14.26 -11.94
C GLU A 240 23.46 13.26 -11.88
N ASN A 241 23.26 12.13 -11.18
CA ASN A 241 24.22 11.03 -11.11
C ASN A 241 23.95 9.94 -12.17
N ASN A 242 23.11 10.23 -13.16
CA ASN A 242 22.73 9.33 -14.25
C ASN A 242 22.15 7.99 -13.76
N ARG A 243 21.39 8.01 -12.65
CA ARG A 243 20.73 6.84 -12.04
C ARG A 243 19.20 6.98 -12.11
N LEU A 244 18.64 6.96 -13.32
CA LEU A 244 17.19 7.07 -13.54
C LEU A 244 16.39 5.98 -12.80
N SER A 245 16.90 4.74 -12.83
CA SER A 245 16.35 3.61 -12.07
C SER A 245 16.17 3.90 -10.56
N GLY A 246 17.13 4.59 -9.95
CA GLY A 246 17.08 4.97 -8.54
C GLY A 246 16.04 6.06 -8.27
N ALA A 247 15.97 7.06 -9.15
CA ALA A 247 14.95 8.10 -9.10
C ALA A 247 13.53 7.52 -9.22
N ALA A 248 13.30 6.63 -10.17
CA ALA A 248 12.02 5.96 -10.39
C ALA A 248 11.56 5.19 -9.15
N ARG A 249 12.48 4.49 -8.47
CA ARG A 249 12.17 3.75 -7.25
C ARG A 249 11.78 4.66 -6.09
N LEU A 250 12.43 5.81 -5.92
CA LEU A 250 12.06 6.79 -4.88
C LEU A 250 10.65 7.33 -5.11
N LEU A 251 10.32 7.68 -6.35
CA LEU A 251 8.97 8.12 -6.72
C LEU A 251 7.92 7.04 -6.47
N LEU A 252 8.21 5.79 -6.86
CA LEU A 252 7.32 4.65 -6.63
C LEU A 252 7.05 4.42 -5.14
N GLU A 253 8.10 4.45 -4.30
CA GLU A 253 7.97 4.26 -2.85
C GLU A 253 7.22 5.41 -2.18
N PHE A 254 7.39 6.64 -2.68
CA PHE A 254 6.63 7.80 -2.20
C PHE A 254 5.16 7.73 -2.59
N ALA A 255 4.86 7.40 -3.85
CA ALA A 255 3.50 7.23 -4.34
C ALA A 255 2.72 6.16 -3.56
N ALA A 256 3.35 5.00 -3.31
CA ALA A 256 2.76 3.94 -2.48
C ALA A 256 2.46 4.41 -1.06
N SER A 257 3.32 5.25 -0.47
CA SER A 257 3.07 5.79 0.86
C SER A 257 1.89 6.77 0.91
N LEU A 258 1.61 7.48 -0.20
CA LEU A 258 0.43 8.35 -0.31
C LEU A 258 -0.85 7.51 -0.45
N GLU A 259 -0.80 6.41 -1.22
CA GLU A 259 -1.92 5.45 -1.31
C GLU A 259 -2.26 4.86 0.06
N GLU A 260 -1.24 4.42 0.83
CA GLU A 260 -1.43 3.90 2.19
C GLU A 260 -2.04 4.92 3.16
N GLN A 261 -1.84 6.22 2.93
CA GLN A 261 -2.39 7.32 3.74
C GLN A 261 -3.82 7.71 3.32
N GLY A 262 -4.38 7.08 2.27
CA GLY A 262 -5.69 7.40 1.72
C GLY A 262 -5.70 8.53 0.69
N SER A 263 -4.53 9.05 0.31
CA SER A 263 -4.36 10.12 -0.70
C SER A 263 -4.01 9.53 -2.08
N GLY A 264 -4.77 8.54 -2.55
CA GLY A 264 -4.47 7.82 -3.79
C GLY A 264 -4.41 8.73 -5.03
N MET A 265 -5.34 9.68 -5.16
CA MET A 265 -5.36 10.62 -6.30
C MET A 265 -4.10 11.49 -6.39
N ASP A 266 -3.53 11.89 -5.24
CA ASP A 266 -2.29 12.67 -5.20
C ASP A 266 -1.06 11.83 -5.57
N ALA A 267 -1.17 10.50 -5.52
CA ALA A 267 -0.08 9.57 -5.85
C ALA A 267 0.12 9.38 -7.36
N ILE A 268 -0.95 9.52 -8.17
CA ILE A 268 -0.95 9.33 -9.63
C ILE A 268 0.22 10.04 -10.34
N PRO A 269 0.47 11.35 -10.15
CA PRO A 269 1.55 12.03 -10.88
C PRO A 269 2.94 11.44 -10.57
N TYR A 270 3.15 10.93 -9.36
CA TYR A 270 4.42 10.28 -8.99
C TYR A 270 4.55 8.88 -9.60
N TYR A 271 3.45 8.12 -9.68
CA TYR A 271 3.44 6.84 -10.42
C TYR A 271 3.69 7.05 -11.91
N GLU A 272 3.07 8.08 -12.52
CA GLU A 272 3.28 8.42 -13.94
C GLU A 272 4.74 8.80 -14.22
N GLN A 273 5.33 9.64 -13.36
CA GLN A 273 6.74 10.02 -13.48
C GLN A 273 7.67 8.82 -13.26
N ALA A 274 7.40 7.96 -12.27
CA ALA A 274 8.16 6.73 -12.04
C ALA A 274 8.07 5.78 -13.26
N MET A 275 6.87 5.60 -13.80
CA MET A 275 6.61 4.80 -15.00
C MET A 275 7.41 5.31 -16.20
N GLN A 276 7.46 6.63 -16.43
CA GLN A 276 8.25 7.22 -17.51
C GLN A 276 9.74 6.88 -17.38
N TYR A 277 10.31 7.00 -16.17
CA TYR A 277 11.71 6.65 -15.93
C TYR A 277 11.99 5.15 -16.06
N PHE A 278 11.09 4.28 -15.57
CA PHE A 278 11.23 2.84 -15.77
C PHE A 278 11.15 2.45 -17.25
N ASN A 279 10.27 3.07 -18.03
CA ASN A 279 10.19 2.83 -19.48
C ASN A 279 11.45 3.30 -20.22
N ALA A 280 12.03 4.44 -19.82
CA ALA A 280 13.27 4.94 -20.40
C ALA A 280 14.46 3.98 -20.17
N GLU A 281 14.43 3.21 -19.08
CA GLU A 281 15.45 2.22 -18.70
C GLU A 281 15.07 0.78 -19.08
N ASP A 282 14.05 0.59 -19.94
CA ASP A 282 13.50 -0.70 -20.38
C ASP A 282 13.06 -1.65 -19.22
N GLN A 283 12.70 -1.08 -18.07
CA GLN A 283 12.19 -1.82 -16.91
C GLN A 283 10.68 -2.00 -16.96
N LYS A 284 10.22 -2.74 -17.99
CA LYS A 284 8.79 -2.98 -18.26
C LYS A 284 8.02 -3.51 -17.06
N ALA A 285 8.59 -4.46 -16.31
CA ALA A 285 7.93 -5.04 -15.14
C ALA A 285 7.65 -4.02 -14.03
N GLN A 286 8.52 -3.01 -13.85
CA GLN A 286 8.30 -1.96 -12.84
C GLN A 286 7.35 -0.87 -13.35
N ALA A 287 7.45 -0.51 -14.64
CA ALA A 287 6.50 0.39 -15.28
C ALA A 287 5.08 -0.17 -15.21
N GLN A 288 4.90 -1.46 -15.47
CA GLN A 288 3.61 -2.14 -15.37
C GLN A 288 3.04 -2.10 -13.94
N LYS A 289 3.86 -2.21 -12.89
CA LYS A 289 3.38 -2.03 -11.51
C LYS A 289 2.82 -0.63 -11.26
N CYS A 290 3.46 0.40 -11.83
CA CYS A 290 2.95 1.77 -11.75
C CYS A 290 1.59 1.88 -12.46
N MET A 291 1.46 1.30 -13.66
CA MET A 291 0.18 1.29 -14.40
C MET A 291 -0.94 0.59 -13.62
N ILE A 292 -0.65 -0.55 -12.99
CA ILE A 292 -1.63 -1.29 -12.19
C ILE A 292 -2.12 -0.42 -11.03
N ALA A 293 -1.21 0.26 -10.33
CA ALA A 293 -1.56 1.17 -9.24
C ALA A 293 -2.42 2.34 -9.72
N ILE A 294 -2.03 3.00 -10.83
CA ILE A 294 -2.80 4.11 -11.41
C ILE A 294 -4.19 3.64 -11.84
N GLY A 295 -4.30 2.52 -12.56
CA GLY A 295 -5.58 1.98 -13.02
C GLY A 295 -6.52 1.66 -11.86
N LYS A 296 -5.97 1.05 -10.78
CA LYS A 296 -6.72 0.80 -9.54
C LYS A 296 -7.24 2.10 -8.92
N ILE A 297 -6.36 3.07 -8.67
CA ILE A 297 -6.72 4.36 -8.06
C ILE A 297 -7.78 5.07 -8.91
N CYS A 298 -7.60 5.13 -10.23
CA CYS A 298 -8.58 5.75 -11.13
C CYS A 298 -9.95 5.07 -11.04
N GLY A 299 -9.99 3.73 -11.02
CA GLY A 299 -11.24 2.98 -10.91
C GLY A 299 -11.95 3.15 -9.55
N GLU A 300 -11.20 3.27 -8.45
CA GLU A 300 -11.76 3.54 -7.11
C GLU A 300 -12.29 4.96 -6.95
N ASN A 301 -11.90 5.88 -7.84
CA ASN A 301 -12.32 7.28 -7.83
C ASN A 301 -13.22 7.63 -9.04
N ASP A 302 -13.88 6.62 -9.62
CA ASP A 302 -14.84 6.74 -10.73
C ASP A 302 -14.27 7.40 -12.02
N GLN A 303 -12.95 7.44 -12.18
CA GLN A 303 -12.28 7.89 -13.41
C GLN A 303 -12.14 6.74 -14.40
N TYR A 304 -13.28 6.20 -14.83
CA TYR A 304 -13.37 4.99 -15.65
C TYR A 304 -12.69 5.10 -17.01
N ASP A 305 -12.73 6.26 -17.67
CA ASP A 305 -12.03 6.48 -18.95
C ASP A 305 -10.51 6.27 -18.82
N LYS A 306 -9.90 6.82 -17.75
CA LYS A 306 -8.47 6.65 -17.49
C LYS A 306 -8.16 5.23 -17.04
N ALA A 307 -8.98 4.66 -16.17
CA ALA A 307 -8.79 3.29 -15.70
C ALA A 307 -8.82 2.29 -16.87
N LEU A 308 -9.77 2.45 -17.79
CA LEU A 308 -9.89 1.67 -19.03
C LEU A 308 -8.60 1.72 -19.86
N MET A 309 -8.09 2.93 -20.13
CA MET A 309 -6.85 3.11 -20.89
C MET A 309 -5.67 2.34 -20.28
N TYR A 310 -5.51 2.37 -18.95
CA TYR A 310 -4.44 1.63 -18.28
C TYR A 310 -4.68 0.12 -18.29
N TYR A 311 -5.90 -0.34 -18.02
CA TYR A 311 -6.19 -1.78 -18.00
C TYR A 311 -6.06 -2.44 -19.36
N GLU A 312 -6.52 -1.80 -20.44
CA GLU A 312 -6.29 -2.30 -21.80
C GLU A 312 -4.80 -2.36 -22.13
N ARG A 313 -4.05 -1.31 -21.77
CA ARG A 313 -2.61 -1.29 -21.99
C ARG A 313 -1.91 -2.43 -21.25
N ILE A 314 -2.23 -2.64 -19.97
CA ILE A 314 -1.65 -3.73 -19.16
C ILE A 314 -1.99 -5.09 -19.77
N ALA A 315 -3.26 -5.32 -20.12
CA ALA A 315 -3.71 -6.58 -20.69
C ALA A 315 -2.98 -6.89 -22.01
N ASN A 316 -2.86 -5.92 -22.90
CA ASN A 316 -2.15 -6.06 -24.17
C ASN A 316 -0.64 -6.29 -23.99
N GLU A 317 0.00 -5.59 -23.06
CA GLU A 317 1.42 -5.82 -22.72
C GLU A 317 1.64 -7.23 -22.15
N MET A 318 0.66 -7.79 -21.41
CA MET A 318 0.74 -9.14 -20.85
C MET A 318 0.54 -10.27 -21.87
N LEU A 319 -0.25 -10.07 -22.93
CA LEU A 319 -0.54 -11.10 -23.93
C LEU A 319 0.72 -11.63 -24.60
N GLY A 320 1.70 -10.76 -24.86
CA GLY A 320 3.00 -11.15 -25.45
C GLY A 320 4.02 -11.69 -24.44
N GLY A 321 3.70 -11.68 -23.15
CA GLY A 321 4.63 -11.98 -22.06
C GLY A 321 4.41 -13.33 -21.37
N PRO A 322 5.28 -13.69 -20.41
CA PRO A 322 5.13 -14.91 -19.61
C PRO A 322 3.91 -14.87 -18.67
N LEU A 323 3.32 -13.69 -18.46
CA LEU A 323 2.17 -13.44 -17.58
C LEU A 323 0.82 -13.39 -18.32
N LYS A 324 0.75 -13.89 -19.55
CA LYS A 324 -0.47 -13.87 -20.38
C LYS A 324 -1.74 -14.41 -19.69
N PHE A 325 -1.61 -15.37 -18.77
CA PHE A 325 -2.74 -15.90 -17.99
C PHE A 325 -3.36 -14.88 -17.02
N GLN A 326 -2.65 -13.80 -16.70
CA GLN A 326 -3.15 -12.71 -15.86
C GLN A 326 -3.91 -11.66 -16.66
N ALA A 327 -3.77 -11.64 -18.00
CA ALA A 327 -4.43 -10.66 -18.88
C ALA A 327 -5.96 -10.70 -18.73
N GLN A 328 -6.53 -11.88 -18.51
CA GLN A 328 -7.95 -12.10 -18.26
C GLN A 328 -8.53 -11.18 -17.17
N ASP A 329 -7.86 -11.00 -16.02
CA ASP A 329 -8.37 -10.14 -14.94
C ASP A 329 -8.38 -8.67 -15.35
N TYR A 330 -7.42 -8.23 -16.17
CA TYR A 330 -7.35 -6.86 -16.67
C TYR A 330 -8.36 -6.59 -17.78
N PHE A 331 -8.64 -7.55 -18.67
CA PHE A 331 -9.75 -7.45 -19.63
C PHE A 331 -11.10 -7.40 -18.92
N LEU A 332 -11.28 -8.21 -17.88
CA LEU A 332 -12.48 -8.16 -17.04
C LEU A 332 -12.64 -6.77 -16.41
N ARG A 333 -11.59 -6.19 -15.82
CA ARG A 333 -11.63 -4.84 -15.26
C ARG A 333 -11.88 -3.76 -16.32
N ALA A 334 -11.28 -3.88 -17.50
CA ALA A 334 -11.51 -2.98 -18.63
C ALA A 334 -13.00 -2.98 -19.05
N MET A 335 -13.60 -4.17 -19.19
CA MET A 335 -15.03 -4.30 -19.50
C MET A 335 -15.91 -3.71 -18.40
N LEU A 336 -15.60 -3.93 -17.12
CA LEU A 336 -16.34 -3.32 -16.02
C LEU A 336 -16.27 -1.79 -16.05
N CYS A 337 -15.12 -1.19 -16.39
CA CYS A 337 -15.02 0.25 -16.61
C CYS A 337 -15.91 0.71 -17.77
N ARG A 338 -15.96 -0.04 -18.88
CA ARG A 338 -16.86 0.26 -20.00
C ARG A 338 -18.33 0.21 -19.60
N TYR A 339 -18.74 -0.78 -18.82
CA TYR A 339 -20.11 -0.89 -18.30
C TYR A 339 -20.46 0.24 -17.35
N ALA A 340 -19.56 0.63 -16.44
CA ALA A 340 -19.79 1.72 -15.48
C ALA A 340 -19.94 3.09 -16.16
N MET A 341 -19.50 3.17 -17.40
CA MET A 341 -19.61 4.33 -18.26
C MET A 341 -20.92 4.37 -19.07
N VAL A 342 -21.71 3.30 -19.07
CA VAL A 342 -23.01 3.27 -19.74
C VAL A 342 -24.04 4.00 -18.90
N ASN A 343 -24.62 5.05 -19.48
CA ASN A 343 -25.66 5.90 -18.88
C ASN A 343 -26.85 6.00 -19.86
N ASN A 344 -27.95 6.61 -19.42
CA ASN A 344 -29.16 6.74 -20.24
C ASN A 344 -28.91 7.38 -21.62
N ASP A 345 -28.15 8.48 -21.63
CA ASP A 345 -27.97 9.30 -22.83
C ASP A 345 -27.15 8.61 -23.92
N ASN A 346 -26.30 7.63 -23.55
CA ASN A 346 -25.34 7.00 -24.45
C ASN A 346 -25.47 5.46 -24.48
N ARG A 347 -26.57 4.92 -23.96
CA ARG A 347 -26.73 3.48 -23.75
C ARG A 347 -26.56 2.66 -25.03
N PHE A 348 -27.22 3.05 -26.11
CA PHE A 348 -27.15 2.30 -27.37
C PHE A 348 -25.74 2.29 -27.97
N GLU A 349 -25.12 3.47 -28.08
CA GLU A 349 -23.76 3.64 -28.62
C GLU A 349 -22.72 2.90 -27.76
N ARG A 350 -22.73 3.13 -26.43
CA ARG A 350 -21.76 2.48 -25.54
C ARG A 350 -21.98 0.98 -25.40
N SER A 351 -23.21 0.48 -25.53
CA SER A 351 -23.47 -0.97 -25.52
C SER A 351 -22.91 -1.65 -26.76
N GLU A 352 -23.00 -1.02 -27.93
CA GLU A 352 -22.37 -1.51 -29.16
C GLU A 352 -20.83 -1.51 -29.02
N GLU A 353 -20.24 -0.42 -28.52
CA GLU A 353 -18.80 -0.37 -28.23
C GLU A 353 -18.36 -1.45 -27.23
N CYS A 354 -19.17 -1.71 -26.20
CA CYS A 354 -18.90 -2.77 -25.23
C CYS A 354 -18.95 -4.15 -25.89
N HIS A 355 -19.94 -4.40 -26.75
CA HIS A 355 -20.06 -5.64 -27.49
C HIS A 355 -18.82 -5.90 -28.36
N ASP A 356 -18.40 -4.91 -29.15
CA ASP A 356 -17.24 -5.01 -30.02
C ASP A 356 -15.94 -5.19 -29.24
N ALA A 357 -15.76 -4.45 -28.15
CA ALA A 357 -14.61 -4.59 -27.26
C ALA A 357 -14.56 -6.00 -26.63
N LEU A 358 -15.69 -6.55 -26.19
CA LEU A 358 -15.76 -7.89 -25.62
C LEU A 358 -15.36 -8.96 -26.64
N GLN A 359 -15.89 -8.87 -27.87
CA GLN A 359 -15.52 -9.78 -28.95
C GLN A 359 -14.02 -9.67 -29.28
N GLN A 360 -13.48 -8.45 -29.33
CA GLN A 360 -12.06 -8.23 -29.54
C GLN A 360 -11.23 -8.88 -28.43
N TYR A 361 -11.56 -8.68 -27.15
CA TYR A 361 -10.83 -9.26 -26.04
C TYR A 361 -10.90 -10.79 -26.03
N MET A 362 -12.07 -11.38 -26.30
CA MET A 362 -12.25 -12.83 -26.42
C MET A 362 -11.50 -13.43 -27.61
N SER A 363 -11.29 -12.66 -28.68
CA SER A 363 -10.48 -13.08 -29.82
C SER A 363 -8.98 -13.00 -29.53
N ALA A 364 -8.56 -12.02 -28.72
CA ALA A 364 -7.16 -11.77 -28.38
C ALA A 364 -6.65 -12.69 -27.26
N ASP A 365 -7.46 -12.95 -26.23
CA ASP A 365 -7.08 -13.76 -25.08
C ASP A 365 -7.74 -15.14 -25.10
N ILE A 366 -6.91 -16.16 -25.35
CA ILE A 366 -7.33 -17.57 -25.30
C ILE A 366 -7.77 -18.02 -23.89
N TYR A 367 -7.37 -17.30 -22.83
CA TYR A 367 -7.75 -17.60 -21.45
C TYR A 367 -9.05 -16.91 -21.02
N LEU A 368 -9.55 -15.96 -21.80
CA LEU A 368 -10.87 -15.37 -21.57
C LEU A 368 -11.96 -16.14 -22.31
N LYS A 369 -11.69 -16.58 -23.55
CA LYS A 369 -12.66 -17.29 -24.37
C LYS A 369 -13.15 -18.58 -23.70
N ASN A 370 -14.47 -18.81 -23.73
CA ASN A 370 -15.14 -19.99 -23.16
C ASN A 370 -14.93 -20.18 -21.65
N THR A 371 -14.80 -19.08 -20.90
CA THR A 371 -14.71 -19.11 -19.43
C THR A 371 -15.97 -18.58 -18.77
N ARG A 372 -16.14 -18.88 -17.47
CA ARG A 372 -17.23 -18.31 -16.67
C ARG A 372 -17.13 -16.79 -16.54
N GLU A 373 -15.91 -16.24 -16.58
CA GLU A 373 -15.70 -14.80 -16.64
C GLU A 373 -16.23 -14.19 -17.94
N ALA A 374 -16.08 -14.87 -19.09
CA ALA A 374 -16.66 -14.40 -20.35
C ALA A 374 -18.19 -14.52 -20.36
N GLU A 375 -18.74 -15.62 -19.83
CA GLU A 375 -20.20 -15.78 -19.64
C GLU A 375 -20.77 -14.67 -18.74
N PHE A 376 -20.10 -14.37 -17.63
CA PHE A 376 -20.42 -13.23 -16.79
C PHE A 376 -20.42 -11.91 -17.57
N LEU A 377 -19.36 -11.64 -18.34
CA LEU A 377 -19.27 -10.40 -19.11
C LEU A 377 -20.38 -10.26 -20.14
N GLN A 378 -20.75 -11.36 -20.82
CA GLN A 378 -21.86 -11.39 -21.78
C GLN A 378 -23.20 -11.13 -21.10
N LEU A 379 -23.46 -11.76 -19.94
CA LEU A 379 -24.70 -11.53 -19.18
C LEU A 379 -24.83 -10.09 -18.70
N ILE A 380 -23.75 -9.49 -18.19
CA ILE A 380 -23.78 -8.08 -17.77
C ILE A 380 -23.97 -7.15 -18.97
N LEU A 381 -23.36 -7.44 -20.12
CA LEU A 381 -23.56 -6.67 -21.34
C LEU A 381 -25.04 -6.70 -21.77
N GLU A 382 -25.66 -7.88 -21.83
CA GLU A 382 -27.07 -8.02 -22.15
C GLU A 382 -27.95 -7.29 -21.11
N ALA A 383 -27.64 -7.44 -19.82
CA ALA A 383 -28.37 -6.77 -18.75
C ALA A 383 -28.33 -5.24 -18.89
N VAL A 384 -27.17 -4.66 -19.17
CA VAL A 384 -27.00 -3.22 -19.40
C VAL A 384 -27.67 -2.78 -20.72
N THR A 385 -27.60 -3.61 -21.76
CA THR A 385 -28.19 -3.34 -23.08
C THR A 385 -29.72 -3.37 -23.03
N ASP A 386 -30.32 -4.28 -22.25
CA ASP A 386 -31.77 -4.47 -22.12
C ASP A 386 -32.37 -3.74 -20.90
N ASN A 387 -31.53 -3.25 -19.99
CA ASN A 387 -31.91 -2.70 -18.68
C ASN A 387 -32.67 -3.73 -17.84
N ASP A 388 -32.13 -4.94 -17.83
CA ASP A 388 -32.67 -6.09 -17.14
C ASP A 388 -31.92 -6.31 -15.82
N MET A 389 -32.53 -5.87 -14.72
CA MET A 389 -31.95 -6.01 -13.38
C MET A 389 -31.85 -7.47 -12.92
N GLU A 390 -32.74 -8.36 -13.37
CA GLU A 390 -32.69 -9.77 -12.98
C GLU A 390 -31.49 -10.47 -13.62
N LYS A 391 -31.23 -10.21 -14.91
CA LYS A 391 -30.01 -10.66 -15.60
C LYS A 391 -28.74 -10.11 -14.95
N PHE A 392 -28.75 -8.84 -14.54
CA PHE A 392 -27.61 -8.23 -13.86
C PHE A 392 -27.26 -9.00 -12.58
N GLU A 393 -28.26 -9.26 -11.73
CA GLU A 393 -28.06 -9.98 -10.46
C GLU A 393 -27.61 -11.42 -10.68
N LEU A 394 -28.13 -12.11 -11.70
CA LEU A 394 -27.65 -13.43 -12.11
C LEU A 394 -26.17 -13.38 -12.53
N GLY A 395 -25.78 -12.40 -13.34
CA GLY A 395 -24.37 -12.18 -13.70
C GLY A 395 -23.49 -12.00 -12.47
N VAL A 396 -23.86 -11.12 -11.53
CA VAL A 396 -23.09 -10.89 -10.30
C VAL A 396 -22.93 -12.18 -9.48
N SER A 397 -23.98 -13.01 -9.38
CA SER A 397 -23.90 -14.30 -8.67
C SER A 397 -22.88 -15.27 -9.30
N LEU A 398 -22.77 -15.32 -10.63
CA LEU A 398 -21.77 -16.14 -11.32
C LEU A 398 -20.34 -15.75 -10.93
N LEU A 399 -20.06 -14.46 -10.83
CA LEU A 399 -18.74 -13.95 -10.44
C LEU A 399 -18.43 -14.25 -8.95
N GLN A 400 -19.45 -14.23 -8.10
CA GLN A 400 -19.34 -14.63 -6.69
C GLN A 400 -19.04 -16.13 -6.55
N ASP A 401 -19.73 -16.96 -7.33
CA ASP A 401 -19.57 -18.42 -7.29
C ASP A 401 -18.15 -18.87 -7.66
N ILE A 402 -17.53 -18.19 -8.63
CA ILE A 402 -16.13 -18.43 -9.00
C ILE A 402 -15.12 -17.73 -8.07
N ARG A 403 -15.59 -17.04 -7.03
CA ARG A 403 -14.78 -16.33 -6.01
C ARG A 403 -13.83 -15.30 -6.62
N LYS A 404 -14.26 -14.61 -7.68
CA LYS A 404 -13.48 -13.58 -8.39
C LYS A 404 -13.93 -12.16 -8.06
N LEU A 405 -14.98 -12.00 -7.25
CA LEU A 405 -15.45 -10.71 -6.78
C LEU A 405 -14.52 -10.17 -5.67
N ASP A 406 -13.86 -9.06 -5.95
CA ASP A 406 -13.05 -8.29 -4.98
C ASP A 406 -13.70 -6.94 -4.69
N ASP A 407 -13.16 -6.20 -3.72
CA ASP A 407 -13.72 -4.91 -3.28
C ASP A 407 -13.81 -3.91 -4.44
N TRP A 408 -12.83 -3.90 -5.34
CA TRP A 408 -12.80 -3.04 -6.51
C TRP A 408 -13.93 -3.39 -7.49
N LYS A 409 -14.06 -4.68 -7.86
CA LYS A 409 -15.11 -5.14 -8.78
C LYS A 409 -16.49 -4.90 -8.18
N THR A 410 -16.63 -5.06 -6.86
CA THR A 410 -17.87 -4.75 -6.14
C THR A 410 -18.24 -3.28 -6.26
N HIS A 411 -17.28 -2.38 -6.02
CA HIS A 411 -17.47 -0.93 -6.21
C HIS A 411 -17.99 -0.60 -7.61
N VAL A 412 -17.29 -1.07 -8.65
CA VAL A 412 -17.65 -0.77 -10.04
C VAL A 412 -19.02 -1.36 -10.40
N LEU A 413 -19.33 -2.59 -9.97
CA LEU A 413 -20.64 -3.20 -10.22
C LEU A 413 -21.78 -2.46 -9.52
N LEU A 414 -21.54 -1.90 -8.33
CA LEU A 414 -22.53 -1.05 -7.67
C LEU A 414 -22.79 0.24 -8.45
N VAL A 415 -21.75 0.83 -9.08
CA VAL A 415 -21.92 1.98 -9.98
C VAL A 415 -22.73 1.60 -11.22
N VAL A 416 -22.44 0.45 -11.85
CA VAL A 416 -23.24 -0.06 -12.98
C VAL A 416 -24.70 -0.24 -12.58
N LYS A 417 -24.95 -0.91 -11.45
CA LYS A 417 -26.30 -1.10 -10.91
C LYS A 417 -27.02 0.23 -10.69
N HIS A 418 -26.34 1.20 -10.09
CA HIS A 418 -26.92 2.53 -9.87
C HIS A 418 -27.27 3.23 -11.19
N ASN A 419 -26.39 3.16 -12.20
CA ASN A 419 -26.66 3.72 -13.51
C ASN A 419 -27.88 3.05 -14.16
N MET A 420 -28.05 1.73 -14.03
CA MET A 420 -29.22 0.99 -14.54
C MET A 420 -30.51 1.36 -13.80
N GLU A 421 -30.47 1.45 -12.47
CA GLU A 421 -31.62 1.85 -11.66
C GLU A 421 -32.06 3.30 -11.95
N SER A 422 -31.13 4.18 -12.32
CA SER A 422 -31.45 5.55 -12.74
C SER A 422 -32.20 5.65 -14.08
N LEU A 423 -32.39 4.52 -14.79
CA LEU A 423 -33.10 4.43 -16.07
C LEU A 423 -34.61 4.21 -15.92
N THR A 424 -35.08 3.77 -14.75
CA THR A 424 -36.51 3.56 -14.44
C THR A 424 -37.13 4.78 -13.80
#